data_AF-E5XMS4-F1
#
_entry.id   AF-E5XMS4-F1
#
_cell.length_a   1.000
_cell.length_b   1.000
_cell.length_c   1.000
_cell.angle_alpha   90.00
_cell.angle_beta   90.00
_cell.angle_gamma   90.00
#
_symmetry.space_group_name_H-M   'P 1'
#
loop_
_entity.id
_entity.type
_entity.pdbx_description
1 polymer ?
#
loop_
_entity_poly.entity_id
_entity_poly.type
_entity_poly.pdbx_seq_one_letter_code
_entity_poly.pdbx_strand_id
1 'polypeptide(L)'
;MTRLRDKEGWSEAELGRLARVSPQAIRNWESGLTEGPQVDKLARVAAALGASMADLVKVPPRERYLSDLRVLAGLVQPEVARLLGVSTGYYSDLERGEKNLSDQHAAAIANLFHTTPDIVRAAHERARLRPPGTPA
;
A
#
# COMPACT_ATOMS: atom_id res chain seq x y z
N MET A 1 -2.59 -5.49 -12.87
CA MET A 1 -2.41 -6.91 -12.56
C MET A 1 -2.77 -7.81 -13.74
N THR A 2 -4.04 -7.90 -14.17
CA THR A 2 -4.51 -8.75 -15.29
C THR A 2 -3.62 -8.68 -16.53
N ARG A 3 -3.35 -7.46 -17.04
CA ARG A 3 -2.49 -7.28 -18.23
C ARG A 3 -1.06 -7.81 -18.06
N LEU A 4 -0.49 -7.76 -16.86
CA LEU A 4 0.86 -8.28 -16.59
C LEU A 4 0.84 -9.79 -16.55
N ARG A 5 -0.18 -10.38 -15.89
CA ARG A 5 -0.38 -11.82 -15.84
C ARG A 5 -0.61 -12.40 -17.24
N ASP A 6 -1.44 -11.76 -18.06
CA ASP A 6 -1.74 -12.19 -19.43
C ASP A 6 -0.51 -12.12 -20.34
N LYS A 7 0.39 -11.13 -20.13
CA LYS A 7 1.66 -11.03 -20.86
C LYS A 7 2.59 -12.22 -20.60
N GLU A 8 2.59 -12.75 -19.38
CA GLU A 8 3.33 -13.96 -19.01
C GLU A 8 2.61 -15.26 -19.44
N GLY A 9 1.38 -15.16 -19.96
CA GLY A 9 0.57 -16.31 -20.39
C GLY A 9 0.01 -17.15 -19.23
N TRP A 10 -0.05 -16.60 -18.02
CA TRP A 10 -0.48 -17.34 -16.82
C TRP A 10 -1.97 -17.20 -16.54
N SER A 11 -2.59 -18.26 -16.07
CA SER A 11 -3.90 -18.25 -15.42
C SER A 11 -3.83 -17.63 -14.01
N GLU A 12 -4.98 -17.24 -13.45
CA GLU A 12 -5.08 -16.80 -12.04
C GLU A 12 -4.54 -17.85 -11.06
N ALA A 13 -4.75 -19.13 -11.38
CA ALA A 13 -4.28 -20.25 -10.57
C ALA A 13 -2.76 -20.40 -10.60
N GLU A 14 -2.14 -20.22 -11.76
CA GLU A 14 -0.68 -20.26 -11.91
C GLU A 14 -0.01 -19.10 -11.19
N LEU A 15 -0.53 -17.87 -11.35
CA LEU A 15 -0.02 -16.72 -10.61
C LEU A 15 -0.18 -16.90 -9.10
N GLY A 16 -1.35 -17.39 -8.65
CA GLY A 16 -1.61 -17.68 -7.25
C GLY A 16 -0.60 -18.69 -6.68
N ARG A 17 -0.33 -19.78 -7.42
CA ARG A 17 0.68 -20.79 -7.04
C ARG A 17 2.08 -20.18 -6.92
N LEU A 18 2.51 -19.38 -7.90
CA LEU A 18 3.84 -18.75 -7.91
C LEU A 18 4.00 -17.73 -6.77
N ALA A 19 2.97 -16.93 -6.48
CA ALA A 19 2.98 -15.92 -5.42
C ALA A 19 2.60 -16.46 -4.03
N ARG A 20 2.21 -17.73 -3.92
CA ARG A 20 1.62 -18.34 -2.71
C ARG A 20 0.40 -17.55 -2.19
N VAL A 21 -0.48 -17.20 -3.11
CA VAL A 21 -1.75 -16.48 -2.89
C VAL A 21 -2.90 -17.32 -3.47
N SER A 22 -4.08 -17.31 -2.85
CA SER A 22 -5.20 -18.09 -3.39
C SER A 22 -5.64 -17.53 -4.76
N PRO A 23 -6.03 -18.38 -5.72
CA PRO A 23 -6.53 -17.93 -7.02
C PRO A 23 -7.75 -16.99 -6.89
N GLN A 24 -8.60 -17.24 -5.88
CA GLN A 24 -9.73 -16.36 -5.55
C GLN A 24 -9.28 -14.96 -5.14
N ALA A 25 -8.19 -14.83 -4.38
CA ALA A 25 -7.66 -13.52 -4.02
C ALA A 25 -7.10 -12.77 -5.24
N ILE A 26 -6.39 -13.47 -6.14
CA ILE A 26 -5.94 -12.90 -7.42
C ILE A 26 -7.14 -12.36 -8.22
N ARG A 27 -8.19 -13.17 -8.38
CA ARG A 27 -9.42 -12.77 -9.07
C ARG A 27 -10.09 -11.55 -8.42
N ASN A 28 -10.22 -11.54 -7.10
CA ASN A 28 -10.85 -10.44 -6.37
C ASN A 28 -10.05 -9.14 -6.53
N TRP A 29 -8.72 -9.20 -6.60
CA TRP A 29 -7.87 -8.03 -6.85
C TRP A 29 -7.94 -7.56 -8.30
N GLU A 30 -7.95 -8.49 -9.26
CA GLU A 30 -8.08 -8.15 -10.67
C GLU A 30 -9.44 -7.53 -11.03
N SER A 31 -10.49 -7.96 -10.33
CA SER A 31 -11.86 -7.42 -10.49
C SER A 31 -12.15 -6.18 -9.65
N GLY A 32 -11.24 -5.78 -8.75
CA GLY A 32 -11.44 -4.64 -7.85
C GLY A 32 -12.47 -4.88 -6.74
N LEU A 33 -12.85 -6.14 -6.48
CA LEU A 33 -13.88 -6.53 -5.50
C LEU A 33 -13.42 -6.50 -4.04
N THR A 34 -12.15 -6.19 -3.76
CA THR A 34 -11.60 -6.11 -2.40
C THR A 34 -10.84 -4.82 -2.20
N GLU A 35 -11.09 -4.17 -1.07
CA GLU A 35 -10.24 -3.10 -0.54
C GLU A 35 -8.85 -3.67 -0.30
N GLY A 36 -7.86 -3.20 -1.05
CA GLY A 36 -6.42 -3.35 -0.80
C GLY A 36 -5.90 -4.77 -0.46
N PRO A 37 -5.17 -5.47 -1.36
CA PRO A 37 -4.41 -6.66 -0.96
C PRO A 37 -3.50 -6.39 0.25
N GLN A 38 -3.35 -7.36 1.15
CA GLN A 38 -2.31 -7.28 2.18
C GLN A 38 -0.95 -7.10 1.49
N VAL A 39 -0.17 -6.12 1.95
CA VAL A 39 1.05 -5.66 1.27
C VAL A 39 2.05 -6.80 1.04
N ASP A 40 2.16 -7.72 2.00
CA ASP A 40 3.02 -8.91 1.91
C ASP A 40 2.61 -9.84 0.76
N LYS A 41 1.31 -9.99 0.51
CA LYS A 41 0.81 -10.82 -0.60
C LYS A 41 0.98 -10.09 -1.93
N LEU A 42 0.73 -8.79 -1.96
CA LEU A 42 0.92 -8.00 -3.17
C LEU A 42 2.39 -7.93 -3.58
N ALA A 43 3.31 -7.80 -2.63
CA ALA A 43 4.76 -7.85 -2.87
C ALA A 43 5.19 -9.19 -3.45
N ARG A 44 4.63 -10.30 -2.97
CA ARG A 44 4.88 -11.64 -3.55
C ARG A 44 4.38 -11.77 -4.99
N VAL A 45 3.23 -11.17 -5.31
CA VAL A 45 2.74 -11.14 -6.69
C VAL A 45 3.62 -10.24 -7.57
N ALA A 46 4.01 -9.06 -7.09
CA ALA A 46 4.93 -8.17 -7.79
C ALA A 46 6.24 -8.89 -8.15
N ALA A 47 6.83 -9.59 -7.17
CA ALA A 47 8.02 -10.41 -7.38
C ALA A 47 7.78 -11.54 -8.39
N ALA A 48 6.65 -12.25 -8.31
CA ALA A 48 6.32 -13.32 -9.25
C ALA A 48 6.14 -12.81 -10.69
N LEU A 49 5.60 -11.61 -10.87
CA LEU A 49 5.40 -10.97 -12.18
C LEU A 49 6.62 -10.18 -12.68
N GLY A 50 7.72 -10.12 -11.91
CA GLY A 50 8.86 -9.25 -12.22
C GLY A 50 8.49 -7.77 -12.31
N ALA A 51 7.45 -7.34 -11.58
CA ALA A 51 6.87 -6.01 -11.63
C ALA A 51 7.13 -5.24 -10.33
N SER A 52 7.01 -3.91 -10.38
CA SER A 52 7.03 -3.08 -9.18
C SER A 52 5.65 -3.00 -8.52
N MET A 53 5.60 -2.59 -7.25
CA MET A 53 4.33 -2.31 -6.57
C MET A 53 3.51 -1.22 -7.29
N ALA A 54 4.19 -0.25 -7.92
CA ALA A 54 3.56 0.81 -8.70
C ALA A 54 2.86 0.30 -9.98
N ASP A 55 3.28 -0.85 -10.51
CA ASP A 55 2.62 -1.49 -11.66
C ASP A 55 1.32 -2.20 -11.25
N LEU A 56 1.19 -2.54 -9.96
CA LEU A 56 0.04 -3.24 -9.40
C LEU A 56 -0.96 -2.31 -8.72
N VAL A 57 -0.50 -1.28 -8.01
CA VAL A 57 -1.34 -0.33 -7.27
C VAL A 57 -1.62 0.91 -8.12
N LYS A 58 -2.86 1.02 -8.61
CA LYS A 58 -3.31 2.15 -9.44
C LYS A 58 -4.16 3.14 -8.64
N VAL A 59 -3.57 3.72 -7.59
CA VAL A 59 -4.17 4.88 -6.90
C VAL A 59 -3.56 6.16 -7.48
N PRO A 60 -4.37 7.09 -8.02
CA PRO A 60 -3.88 8.37 -8.53
C PRO A 60 -3.07 9.12 -7.45
N PRO A 61 -1.90 9.73 -7.78
CA PRO A 61 -1.05 10.38 -6.78
C PRO A 61 -1.75 11.38 -5.86
N ARG A 62 -2.78 12.07 -6.38
CA ARG A 62 -3.56 13.08 -5.64
C ARG A 62 -4.62 12.49 -4.69
N GLU A 63 -4.89 11.20 -4.80
CA GLU A 63 -5.90 10.48 -4.01
C GLU A 63 -5.26 9.57 -2.95
N ARG A 64 -3.93 9.37 -3.00
CA ARG A 64 -3.21 8.45 -2.10
C ARG A 64 -3.27 8.89 -0.64
N TYR A 65 -3.59 7.97 0.24
CA TYR A 65 -3.38 8.08 1.68
C TYR A 65 -1.99 7.57 2.08
N LEU A 66 -1.64 7.75 3.36
CA LEU A 66 -0.39 7.23 3.92
C LEU A 66 -0.26 5.71 3.76
N SER A 67 -1.37 4.99 3.90
CA SER A 67 -1.45 3.55 3.67
C SER A 67 -1.07 3.17 2.23
N ASP A 68 -1.53 3.92 1.23
CA ASP A 68 -1.18 3.69 -0.18
C ASP A 68 0.31 3.93 -0.44
N LEU A 69 0.86 5.02 0.11
CA LEU A 69 2.30 5.32 -0.01
C LEU A 69 3.13 4.20 0.62
N ARG A 70 2.71 3.68 1.77
CA ARG A 70 3.35 2.53 2.42
C ARG A 70 3.27 1.28 1.55
N VAL A 71 2.11 0.98 0.96
CA VAL A 71 1.93 -0.18 0.06
C VAL A 71 2.84 -0.04 -1.17
N LEU A 72 2.93 1.16 -1.76
CA LEU A 72 3.81 1.44 -2.89
C LEU A 72 5.29 1.27 -2.53
N ALA A 73 5.67 1.54 -1.28
CA ALA A 73 7.00 1.27 -0.75
C ALA A 73 7.23 -0.22 -0.40
N GLY A 74 6.19 -1.06 -0.47
CA GLY A 74 6.26 -2.49 -0.16
C GLY A 74 6.39 -2.81 1.34
N LEU A 75 6.02 -1.87 2.21
CA LEU A 75 6.20 -2.01 3.67
C LEU A 75 4.90 -2.36 4.39
N VAL A 76 4.99 -3.13 5.48
CA VAL A 76 3.86 -3.33 6.41
C VAL A 76 3.90 -2.35 7.59
N GLN A 77 2.75 -2.07 8.22
CA GLN A 77 2.68 -1.12 9.36
C GLN A 77 3.69 -1.43 10.48
N PRO A 78 3.89 -2.70 10.91
CA PRO A 78 4.88 -3.01 11.95
C PRO A 78 6.32 -2.68 11.54
N GLU A 79 6.67 -2.83 10.26
CA GLU A 79 8.02 -2.49 9.77
C GLU A 79 8.26 -0.99 9.82
N VAL A 80 7.29 -0.18 9.35
CA VAL A 80 7.40 1.28 9.41
C VAL A 80 7.47 1.75 10.86
N ALA A 81 6.60 1.23 11.73
CA ALA A 81 6.62 1.58 13.15
C ALA A 81 7.97 1.26 13.81
N ARG A 82 8.54 0.09 13.54
CA ARG A 82 9.87 -0.30 14.02
C ARG A 82 10.97 0.62 13.50
N LEU A 83 10.94 0.97 12.22
CA LEU A 83 11.93 1.86 11.59
C LEU A 83 11.83 3.31 12.09
N LEU A 84 10.63 3.75 12.47
CA LEU A 84 10.38 5.06 13.08
C LEU A 84 10.62 5.08 14.60
N GLY A 85 10.78 3.92 15.26
CA GLY A 85 10.91 3.84 16.71
C GLY A 85 9.60 4.14 17.47
N VAL A 86 8.44 3.86 16.86
CA VAL A 86 7.11 4.10 17.45
C VAL A 86 6.32 2.80 17.56
N SER A 87 5.18 2.82 18.27
CA SER A 87 4.29 1.66 18.31
C SER A 87 3.51 1.49 17.00
N THR A 88 3.15 0.25 16.64
CA THR A 88 2.32 -0.03 15.46
C THR A 88 0.96 0.68 15.55
N GLY A 89 0.37 0.77 16.76
CA GLY A 89 -0.87 1.51 17.00
C GLY A 89 -0.73 3.00 16.71
N TYR A 90 0.34 3.62 17.19
CA TYR A 90 0.62 5.04 16.91
C TYR A 90 0.77 5.30 15.40
N TYR A 91 1.49 4.43 14.70
CA TYR A 91 1.60 4.53 13.24
C TYR A 91 0.26 4.30 12.53
N SER A 92 -0.58 3.37 13.02
CA SER A 92 -1.94 3.15 12.52
C SER A 92 -2.81 4.40 12.65
N ASP A 93 -2.75 5.08 13.80
CA ASP A 93 -3.48 6.34 14.03
C ASP A 93 -2.98 7.47 13.13
N LEU A 94 -1.67 7.48 12.80
CA LEU A 94 -1.13 8.40 11.79
C LEU A 94 -1.73 8.12 10.41
N GLU A 95 -1.83 6.85 9.97
CA GLU A 95 -2.43 6.53 8.67
C GLU A 95 -3.90 6.93 8.59
N ARG A 96 -4.63 6.85 9.72
CA ARG A 96 -6.03 7.28 9.84
C ARG A 96 -6.22 8.79 9.97
N GLY A 97 -5.14 9.56 10.15
CA GLY A 97 -5.22 11.01 10.42
C GLY A 97 -5.71 11.35 11.83
N GLU A 98 -5.78 10.38 12.74
CA GLU A 98 -6.24 10.54 14.13
C GLU A 98 -5.15 11.13 15.05
N LYS A 99 -3.89 11.03 14.63
CA LYS A 99 -2.74 11.69 15.27
C LYS A 99 -2.12 12.72 14.35
N ASN A 100 -1.59 13.78 14.97
CA ASN A 100 -0.83 14.81 14.27
C ASN A 100 0.49 14.24 13.74
N LEU A 101 0.78 14.52 12.46
CA LEU A 101 2.04 14.21 11.83
C LEU A 101 3.05 15.35 12.09
N SER A 102 4.09 15.07 12.87
CA SER A 102 5.18 16.04 13.09
C SER A 102 6.07 16.16 11.86
N ASP A 103 6.80 17.27 11.75
CA ASP A 103 7.76 17.49 10.66
C ASP A 103 8.85 16.42 10.61
N GLN A 104 9.31 16.00 11.79
CA GLN A 104 10.30 14.93 11.93
C GLN A 104 9.76 13.60 11.40
N HIS A 105 8.52 13.22 11.76
CA HIS A 105 7.92 11.99 11.26
C HIS A 105 7.61 12.08 9.77
N ALA A 106 7.18 13.24 9.26
CA ALA A 106 6.96 13.44 7.83
C ALA A 106 8.24 13.22 7.02
N ALA A 107 9.37 13.76 7.49
CA ALA A 107 10.67 13.57 6.86
C ALA A 107 11.15 12.11 6.93
N ALA A 108 11.03 11.46 8.09
CA ALA A 108 11.42 10.06 8.26
C ALA A 108 10.59 9.12 7.37
N ILE A 109 9.27 9.30 7.33
CA ILE A 109 8.36 8.52 6.48
C ILE A 109 8.68 8.75 4.99
N ALA A 110 8.93 9.99 4.59
CA ALA A 110 9.28 10.33 3.21
C ALA A 110 10.53 9.57 2.73
N ASN A 111 11.56 9.50 3.58
CA ASN A 111 12.78 8.74 3.29
C ASN A 111 12.50 7.24 3.15
N LEU A 112 11.70 6.66 4.08
CA LEU A 112 11.33 5.24 4.03
C LEU A 112 10.51 4.89 2.77
N PHE A 113 9.69 5.82 2.29
CA PHE A 113 8.80 5.59 1.14
C PHE A 113 9.39 6.07 -0.17
N HIS A 114 10.65 6.53 -0.16
CA HIS A 114 11.34 7.09 -1.33
C HIS A 114 10.51 8.20 -2.01
N THR A 115 9.97 9.11 -1.20
CA THR A 115 9.12 10.24 -1.63
C THR A 115 9.52 11.54 -0.91
N THR A 116 8.72 12.59 -1.02
CA THR A 116 8.97 13.90 -0.37
C THR A 116 8.06 14.11 0.85
N PRO A 117 8.51 14.90 1.86
CA PRO A 117 7.68 15.22 3.02
C PRO A 117 6.34 15.87 2.65
N ASP A 118 6.30 16.66 1.57
CA ASP A 118 5.07 17.30 1.09
C ASP A 118 4.03 16.29 0.61
N ILE A 119 4.46 15.23 -0.08
CA ILE A 119 3.58 14.14 -0.51
C ILE A 119 3.03 13.40 0.72
N VAL A 120 3.87 13.14 1.73
CA VAL A 120 3.47 12.48 2.98
C VAL A 120 2.45 13.33 3.74
N ARG A 121 2.69 14.63 3.87
CA ARG A 121 1.75 15.56 4.52
C ARG A 121 0.43 15.61 3.75
N ALA A 122 0.46 15.79 2.44
CA ALA A 122 -0.76 15.84 1.64
C ALA A 122 -1.59 14.55 1.78
N ALA A 123 -0.93 13.39 1.87
CA ALA A 123 -1.59 12.11 2.10
C ALA A 123 -2.20 11.98 3.51
N HIS A 124 -1.50 12.47 4.54
CA HIS A 124 -2.00 12.54 5.91
C HIS A 124 -3.19 13.50 6.05
N GLU A 125 -3.09 14.69 5.45
CA GLU A 125 -4.15 15.70 5.44
C GLU A 125 -5.45 15.16 4.83
N ARG A 126 -5.35 14.40 3.73
CA ARG A 126 -6.52 13.74 3.12
C ARG A 126 -7.22 12.79 4.08
N ALA A 127 -6.47 11.99 4.84
CA ALA A 127 -7.05 11.10 5.85
C ALA A 127 -7.70 11.90 6.99
N ARG A 128 -7.04 12.96 7.47
CA ARG A 128 -7.57 13.82 8.55
C ARG A 128 -8.84 14.57 8.17
N LEU A 129 -8.97 14.98 6.91
CA LEU A 129 -10.14 15.72 6.40
C LEU A 129 -11.27 14.81 5.93
N ARG A 130 -11.17 13.50 6.12
CA ARG A 130 -12.15 12.54 5.59
C ARG A 130 -13.51 12.69 6.29
N PRO A 131 -14.64 12.73 5.55
CA PRO A 131 -15.96 12.74 6.15
C PRO A 131 -16.19 11.48 7.01
N PRO A 132 -16.90 11.60 8.14
CA PRO A 132 -17.26 10.44 8.96
C PRO A 132 -17.95 9.34 8.12
N GLY A 133 -17.53 8.09 8.31
CA GLY A 133 -18.14 6.92 7.66
C GLY A 133 -17.53 6.49 6.31
N THR A 134 -16.43 7.10 5.87
CA THR A 134 -15.72 6.64 4.66
C THR A 134 -14.58 5.66 5.05
N PRO A 135 -14.59 4.40 4.60
CA PRO A 135 -13.58 3.40 5.00
C PRO A 135 -12.19 3.72 4.45
N ALA A 136 -11.15 3.42 5.25
CA ALA A 136 -9.71 3.68 5.01
C ALA A 136 -9.24 3.25 3.64
#